data_AF-U9TKJ9-F1
#
_entry.id   AF-U9TKJ9-F1
#
_cell.length_a   1.000
_cell.length_b   1.000
_cell.length_c   1.000
_cell.angle_alpha   90.00
_cell.angle_beta   90.00
_cell.angle_gamma   90.00
#
_symmetry.space_group_name_H-M   'P 1'
#
loop_
_entity.id
_entity.type
_entity.pdbx_description
1 polymer ?
#
loop_
_entity_poly.entity_id
_entity_poly.type
_entity_poly.pdbx_seq_one_letter_code
_entity_poly.pdbx_strand_id
1 'polypeptide(L)'
;MSAIKRISEQALNHLRRTYTPSDFKPKFMYKNIWGRKRYMHPKVSLRKLADMRKNAECLGINTESIGLPPKKEKKPPRTKPPKGAKHERNAPERKAKIQKALEEMPKTIENWRKGKLEEKEKSKPSLPF
;
A
#
# COMPACT_ATOMS: atom_id res chain seq x y z
N MET A 1 33.57 9.78 25.33
CA MET A 1 34.30 8.75 24.57
C MET A 1 33.29 7.92 23.78
N SER A 2 33.10 8.18 22.48
CA SER A 2 32.28 7.30 21.65
C SER A 2 33.00 5.97 21.43
N ALA A 3 32.32 4.83 21.56
CA ALA A 3 32.89 3.53 21.26
C ALA A 3 33.52 3.53 19.85
N ILE A 4 34.77 3.06 19.74
CA ILE A 4 35.45 2.92 18.45
C ILE A 4 34.65 1.92 17.61
N LYS A 5 33.98 2.40 16.57
CA LYS A 5 33.20 1.55 15.66
C LYS A 5 34.17 0.65 14.90
N ARG A 6 34.23 -0.63 15.28
CA ARG A 6 35.01 -1.65 14.54
C ARG A 6 34.20 -2.14 13.36
N ILE A 7 34.79 -2.06 12.16
CA ILE A 7 34.22 -2.61 10.93
C ILE A 7 34.89 -3.96 10.68
N SER A 8 34.11 -4.95 10.25
CA SER A 8 34.65 -6.27 9.94
C SER A 8 35.59 -6.22 8.75
N GLU A 9 36.57 -7.12 8.73
CA GLU A 9 37.56 -7.18 7.64
C GLU A 9 36.91 -7.45 6.27
N GLN A 10 35.84 -8.25 6.25
CA GLN A 10 35.03 -8.49 5.05
C GLN A 10 34.40 -7.19 4.52
N ALA A 11 33.91 -6.33 5.41
CA ALA A 11 33.33 -5.04 5.03
C ALA A 11 34.42 -4.06 4.54
N LEU A 12 35.61 -4.08 5.15
CA LEU A 12 36.77 -3.32 4.67
C LEU A 12 37.21 -3.77 3.27
N ASN A 13 37.22 -5.07 3.00
CA ASN A 13 37.57 -5.61 1.69
C ASN A 13 36.62 -5.14 0.58
N HIS A 14 35.36 -4.85 0.91
CA HIS A 14 34.44 -4.24 -0.05
C HIS A 14 34.74 -2.77 -0.31
N LEU A 15 35.21 -2.01 0.69
CA LEU A 15 35.60 -0.61 0.50
C LEU A 15 36.95 -0.45 -0.21
N ARG A 16 37.83 -1.45 -0.13
CA ARG A 16 39.12 -1.47 -0.86
C ARG A 16 38.96 -1.72 -2.35
N ARG A 17 37.80 -2.21 -2.79
CA ARG A 17 37.53 -2.57 -4.18
C ARG A 17 36.91 -1.40 -4.94
N THR A 18 37.27 -1.26 -6.21
CA THR A 18 36.61 -0.35 -7.14
C THR A 18 35.44 -1.05 -7.85
N TYR A 19 34.32 -0.35 -7.98
CA TYR A 19 33.11 -0.86 -8.63
C TYR A 19 32.79 -0.10 -9.90
N THR A 20 32.19 -0.82 -10.86
CA THR A 20 31.64 -0.20 -12.07
C THR A 20 30.14 0.09 -11.87
N PRO A 21 29.57 1.10 -12.56
CA PRO A 21 28.12 1.35 -12.50
C PRO A 21 27.26 0.14 -12.91
N SER A 22 27.82 -0.77 -13.73
CA SER A 22 27.15 -2.00 -14.16
C SER A 22 26.92 -3.00 -13.03
N ASP A 23 27.76 -2.99 -11.99
CA ASP A 23 27.70 -3.96 -10.89
C ASP A 23 26.47 -3.76 -10.00
N PHE A 24 25.86 -2.57 -10.04
CA PHE A 24 24.67 -2.19 -9.26
C PHE A 24 23.37 -2.30 -10.06
N LYS A 25 23.44 -2.64 -11.35
CA LYS A 25 22.28 -2.74 -12.24
C LYS A 25 22.01 -4.20 -12.61
N PRO A 26 20.73 -4.60 -12.76
CA PRO A 26 20.41 -5.92 -13.30
C PRO A 26 20.83 -6.01 -14.78
N LYS A 27 21.24 -7.20 -15.21
CA LYS A 27 21.65 -7.48 -16.60
C LYS A 27 20.64 -8.42 -17.25
N PHE A 28 20.11 -8.04 -18.41
CA PHE A 28 19.25 -8.95 -19.18
C PHE A 28 20.09 -10.03 -19.87
N MET A 29 19.68 -11.29 -19.75
CA MET A 29 20.30 -12.41 -20.46
C MET A 29 19.29 -13.08 -21.38
N TYR A 30 19.61 -13.08 -22.68
CA TYR A 30 18.77 -13.63 -23.73
C TYR A 30 18.75 -15.16 -23.76
N LYS A 31 19.84 -15.81 -23.33
CA LYS A 31 19.97 -17.27 -23.28
C LYS A 31 20.70 -17.65 -22.00
N ASN A 32 20.02 -18.32 -21.07
CA ASN A 32 20.70 -19.04 -19.99
C ASN A 32 20.83 -20.52 -20.36
N ILE A 33 21.53 -21.27 -19.51
CA ILE A 33 21.71 -22.73 -19.59
C ILE A 33 20.38 -23.48 -19.80
N TRP A 34 19.25 -22.90 -19.37
CA TRP A 34 17.90 -23.47 -19.46
C TRP A 34 17.03 -22.84 -20.56
N GLY A 35 17.62 -22.08 -21.50
CA GLY A 35 16.93 -21.49 -22.65
C GLY A 35 15.93 -20.36 -22.35
N ARG A 36 15.79 -19.89 -21.11
CA ARG A 36 14.82 -18.84 -20.75
C ARG A 36 15.42 -17.44 -20.84
N LYS A 37 14.60 -16.42 -21.17
CA LYS A 37 15.00 -15.01 -21.07
C LYS A 37 14.77 -14.51 -19.64
N ARG A 38 15.79 -13.96 -18.97
CA ARG A 38 15.67 -13.49 -17.56
C ARG A 38 16.54 -12.26 -17.32
N TYR A 39 16.16 -11.45 -16.35
CA TYR A 39 17.06 -10.46 -15.73
C TYR A 39 17.88 -11.14 -14.63
N MET A 40 19.19 -11.02 -14.71
CA MET A 40 20.10 -11.39 -13.62
C MET A 40 20.15 -10.28 -12.59
N HIS A 41 20.26 -10.67 -11.32
CA HIS A 41 20.46 -9.73 -10.23
C HIS A 41 21.77 -8.96 -10.41
N PRO A 42 21.87 -7.73 -9.85
CA PRO A 42 23.14 -7.00 -9.82
C PRO A 42 24.18 -7.80 -9.02
N LYS A 43 25.47 -7.58 -9.31
CA LYS A 43 26.58 -8.20 -8.55
C LYS A 43 26.59 -7.73 -7.09
N VAL A 44 26.17 -6.48 -6.86
CA VAL A 44 26.03 -5.90 -5.53
C VAL A 44 24.54 -5.70 -5.22
N SER A 45 24.07 -6.35 -4.16
CA SER A 45 22.70 -6.18 -3.69
C SER A 45 22.49 -4.80 -3.05
N LEU A 46 21.23 -4.34 -3.02
CA LEU A 46 20.88 -3.05 -2.41
C LEU A 46 21.24 -2.98 -0.92
N ARG A 47 21.12 -4.11 -0.19
CA ARG A 47 21.54 -4.21 1.21
C ARG A 47 23.04 -3.96 1.34
N LYS A 48 23.84 -4.68 0.56
CA LYS A 48 25.31 -4.55 0.56
C LYS A 48 25.75 -3.13 0.16
N LEU A 49 25.10 -2.52 -0.83
CA LEU A 49 25.31 -1.12 -1.19
C LEU A 49 25.03 -0.16 -0.01
N ALA A 50 23.96 -0.39 0.76
CA ALA A 50 23.67 0.42 1.94
C ALA A 50 24.72 0.23 3.05
N ASP A 51 25.18 -1.00 3.28
CA ASP A 51 26.21 -1.29 4.29
C ASP A 51 27.56 -0.66 3.91
N MET A 52 27.96 -0.74 2.64
CA MET A 52 29.17 -0.05 2.16
C MET A 52 29.09 1.46 2.37
N ARG A 53 27.93 2.09 2.12
CA ARG A 53 27.75 3.52 2.36
C ARG A 53 27.88 3.88 3.84
N LYS A 54 27.26 3.11 4.74
CA LYS A 54 27.38 3.32 6.19
C LYS A 54 28.83 3.20 6.65
N ASN A 55 29.56 2.21 6.14
CA ASN A 55 30.95 1.98 6.50
C ASN A 55 31.88 3.06 5.94
N ALA A 56 31.65 3.50 4.69
CA ALA A 56 32.38 4.60 4.08
C ALA A 56 32.18 5.90 4.88
N GLU A 57 30.94 6.19 5.30
CA GLU A 57 30.60 7.32 6.18
C GLU A 57 31.31 7.23 7.53
N CYS A 58 31.38 6.04 8.14
CA CYS A 58 32.09 5.83 9.40
C CYS A 58 33.61 6.03 9.30
N LEU A 59 34.21 5.78 8.13
CA LEU A 59 35.64 5.90 7.88
C LEU A 59 36.04 7.22 7.20
N GLY A 60 35.07 8.09 6.88
CA GLY A 60 35.33 9.32 6.13
C GLY A 60 35.80 9.08 4.69
N ILE A 61 35.49 7.92 4.10
CA ILE A 61 35.88 7.57 2.72
C ILE A 61 34.85 8.16 1.76
N ASN A 62 35.32 8.85 0.71
CA ASN A 62 34.44 9.32 -0.35
C ASN A 62 33.83 8.13 -1.12
N THR A 63 32.50 8.08 -1.23
CA THR A 63 31.81 6.99 -1.94
C THR A 63 32.03 7.03 -3.45
N GLU A 64 32.31 8.20 -4.00
CA GLU A 64 32.54 8.37 -5.45
C GLU A 64 33.89 7.79 -5.88
N SER A 65 34.92 7.88 -5.03
CA SER A 65 36.26 7.36 -5.34
C SER A 65 36.29 5.84 -5.50
N ILE A 66 35.36 5.13 -4.86
CA ILE A 66 35.20 3.67 -4.97
C ILE A 66 34.16 3.25 -6.01
N GLY A 67 33.56 4.22 -6.72
CA GLY A 67 32.60 3.98 -7.80
C GLY A 67 31.20 3.59 -7.32
N LEU A 68 30.82 3.93 -6.08
CA LEU A 68 29.45 3.73 -5.62
C LEU A 68 28.51 4.72 -6.31
N PRO A 69 27.31 4.29 -6.73
CA PRO A 69 26.33 5.21 -7.29
C PRO A 69 25.88 6.23 -6.24
N PRO A 70 25.40 7.42 -6.64
CA PRO A 70 24.86 8.41 -5.72
C PRO A 70 23.63 7.87 -4.97
N LYS A 71 23.37 8.41 -3.78
CA LYS A 71 22.19 8.07 -3.00
C LYS A 71 20.96 8.65 -3.68
N LYS A 72 19.91 7.85 -3.88
CA LYS A 72 18.65 8.34 -4.45
C LYS A 72 18.03 9.35 -3.49
N GLU A 73 17.58 10.46 -4.05
CA GLU A 73 16.82 11.49 -3.32
C GLU A 73 15.53 10.90 -2.75
N LYS A 74 15.18 11.32 -1.53
CA LYS A 74 13.93 10.90 -0.90
C LYS A 74 12.79 11.60 -1.64
N LYS A 75 11.86 10.82 -2.17
CA LYS A 75 10.64 11.39 -2.76
C LYS A 75 9.85 12.13 -1.67
N PRO A 76 9.23 13.27 -1.99
CA PRO A 76 8.40 13.99 -1.03
C PRO A 76 7.20 13.12 -0.60
N PRO A 77 6.62 13.40 0.59
CA PRO A 77 5.36 12.80 1.01
C PRO A 77 4.28 12.96 -0.06
N ARG A 78 3.37 11.99 -0.14
CA ARG A 78 2.29 12.02 -1.13
C ARG A 78 1.33 13.18 -0.84
N THR A 79 1.14 14.05 -1.83
CA THR A 79 0.12 15.12 -1.83
C THR A 79 -1.29 14.61 -2.17
N LYS A 80 -1.44 13.31 -2.48
CA LYS A 80 -2.74 12.77 -2.92
C LYS A 80 -3.72 12.75 -1.74
N PRO A 81 -4.95 13.29 -1.89
CA PRO A 81 -5.94 13.26 -0.83
C PRO A 81 -6.34 11.82 -0.47
N PRO A 82 -6.70 11.57 0.81
CA PRO A 82 -7.14 10.26 1.24
C PRO A 82 -8.48 9.90 0.58
N LYS A 83 -8.68 8.61 0.29
CA LYS A 83 -9.89 8.09 -0.35
C LYS A 83 -11.17 8.25 0.50
N GLY A 84 -11.03 8.46 1.80
CA GLY A 84 -12.12 8.44 2.77
C GLY A 84 -12.58 7.04 3.16
N ALA A 85 -13.17 6.92 4.35
CA ALA A 85 -13.72 5.67 4.87
C ALA A 85 -14.97 5.25 4.10
N LYS A 86 -15.38 3.97 4.21
CA LYS A 86 -16.58 3.45 3.52
C LYS A 86 -17.85 4.22 3.94
N HIS A 87 -17.99 4.55 5.21
CA HIS A 87 -19.19 5.21 5.73
C HIS A 87 -19.28 6.68 5.29
N GLU A 88 -18.15 7.38 5.13
CA GLU A 88 -18.10 8.74 4.58
C GLU A 88 -18.48 8.73 3.10
N ARG A 89 -17.94 7.78 2.33
CA ARG A 89 -18.25 7.63 0.91
C ARG A 89 -19.72 7.28 0.66
N ASN A 90 -20.32 6.45 1.53
CA ASN A 90 -21.71 6.00 1.37
C ASN A 90 -22.72 6.88 2.15
N ALA A 91 -22.26 7.87 2.90
CA ALA A 91 -23.11 8.82 3.62
C ALA A 91 -24.16 9.50 2.72
N PRO A 92 -23.84 10.02 1.52
CA PRO A 92 -24.83 10.68 0.66
C PRO A 92 -25.95 9.73 0.23
N GLU A 93 -25.60 8.51 -0.18
CA GLU A 93 -26.59 7.49 -0.57
C GLU A 93 -27.50 7.10 0.60
N ARG A 94 -26.92 6.92 1.80
CA ARG A 94 -27.68 6.62 3.01
C ARG A 94 -28.66 7.74 3.34
N LYS A 95 -28.22 9.00 3.29
CA LYS A 95 -29.09 10.17 3.52
C LYS A 95 -30.23 10.23 2.51
N ALA A 96 -29.94 10.01 1.22
CA ALA A 96 -30.95 9.99 0.17
C ALA A 96 -31.99 8.87 0.39
N LYS A 97 -31.56 7.68 0.80
CA LYS A 97 -32.47 6.56 1.10
C LYS A 97 -33.37 6.85 2.30
N ILE A 98 -32.83 7.46 3.35
CA ILE A 98 -33.61 7.87 4.53
C ILE A 98 -34.64 8.92 4.14
N GLN A 99 -34.26 9.92 3.36
CA GLN A 99 -35.17 10.97 2.91
C GLN A 99 -36.36 10.41 2.11
N LYS A 100 -36.11 9.52 1.15
CA LYS A 100 -37.18 8.83 0.41
C LYS A 100 -38.11 8.02 1.30
N ALA A 101 -37.56 7.31 2.28
CA ALA A 101 -38.37 6.53 3.22
C ALA A 101 -39.27 7.42 4.10
N LEU A 102 -38.79 8.62 4.48
CA LEU A 102 -39.60 9.60 5.21
C LEU A 102 -40.72 10.18 4.34
N GLU A 103 -40.47 10.41 3.05
CA GLU A 103 -41.48 10.87 2.09
C GLU A 103 -42.57 9.81 1.83
N GLU A 104 -42.19 8.53 1.79
CA GLU A 104 -43.12 7.40 1.60
C GLU A 104 -43.84 6.98 2.90
N MET A 105 -43.43 7.52 4.04
CA MET A 105 -43.96 7.16 5.37
C MET A 105 -45.49 7.34 5.50
N PRO A 106 -46.13 8.43 5.03
CA PRO A 106 -47.58 8.58 5.16
C PRO A 106 -48.35 7.49 4.43
N LYS A 107 -47.92 7.13 3.21
CA LYS A 107 -48.55 6.09 2.39
C LYS A 107 -48.39 4.71 3.02
N THR A 108 -47.22 4.41 3.59
CA THR A 108 -47.00 3.15 4.28
C THR A 108 -47.85 3.03 5.54
N ILE A 109 -48.07 4.12 6.28
CA ILE A 109 -48.99 4.16 7.43
C ILE A 109 -50.44 3.93 6.98
N GLU A 110 -50.90 4.58 5.91
CA GLU A 110 -52.25 4.38 5.38
C GLU A 110 -52.49 2.93 4.93
N ASN A 111 -51.54 2.35 4.20
CA ASN A 111 -51.61 0.96 3.76
C ASN A 111 -51.64 -0.01 4.95
N TRP A 112 -50.83 0.25 5.98
CA TRP A 112 -50.85 -0.56 7.20
C TRP A 112 -52.21 -0.47 7.93
N ARG A 113 -52.79 0.73 8.04
CA ARG A 113 -54.12 0.93 8.63
C ARG A 113 -55.19 0.19 7.84
N LYS A 114 -55.19 0.28 6.51
CA LYS A 114 -56.15 -0.45 5.64
C LYS A 114 -56.03 -1.96 5.79
N GLY A 115 -54.80 -2.49 5.74
CA GLY A 115 -54.57 -3.93 5.95
C GLY A 115 -55.08 -4.43 7.31
N LYS A 116 -54.91 -3.63 8.38
CA LYS A 116 -55.46 -3.97 9.70
C LYS A 116 -56.98 -3.96 9.76
N LEU A 117 -57.65 -3.09 8.99
CA LEU A 117 -59.11 -3.10 8.87
C LEU A 117 -59.59 -4.34 8.10
N GLU A 118 -58.95 -4.66 6.98
CA GLU A 118 -59.28 -5.86 6.19
C GLU A 118 -59.07 -7.16 6.97
N GLU A 119 -58.00 -7.26 7.77
CA GLU A 119 -57.78 -8.39 8.68
C GLU A 119 -58.91 -8.52 9.72
N LYS A 120 -59.35 -7.41 10.31
CA LYS A 120 -60.46 -7.39 11.26
C LYS A 120 -61.78 -7.79 10.63
N GLU A 121 -62.04 -7.39 9.39
CA GLU A 121 -63.25 -7.77 8.66
C GLU A 121 -63.26 -9.26 8.32
N LYS A 122 -62.13 -9.82 7.88
CA LYS A 122 -61.98 -11.26 7.66
C LYS A 122 -62.14 -12.08 8.93
N SER A 123 -61.79 -11.52 10.09
CA SER A 123 -61.96 -12.20 11.39
C SER A 123 -63.36 -12.07 11.99
N LYS A 124 -64.28 -11.30 11.39
CA LYS A 124 -65.67 -11.26 11.87
C LYS A 124 -66.35 -12.59 11.50
N PRO A 125 -66.99 -13.29 12.46
CA PRO A 125 -67.70 -14.53 12.17
C PRO A 125 -68.85 -14.25 11.19
N SER A 126 -68.99 -15.10 10.16
CA SER A 126 -69.95 -14.90 9.05
C SER A 126 -71.40 -15.25 9.39
N LEU A 127 -71.66 -15.69 10.62
CA LEU A 127 -72.99 -16.08 11.08
C LEU A 127 -73.57 -14.98 11.95
N PRO A 128 -74.82 -14.55 11.72
CA PRO A 128 -75.49 -13.63 12.63
C PRO A 128 -75.86 -14.44 13.88
N PHE A 129 -75.26 -14.07 15.00
CA PHE A 129 -75.97 -14.17 16.27
C PHE A 129 -76.59 -12.80 16.52
#